data_AF-A0A2V6CRD4-F1
#
_entry.id   AF-A0A2V6CRD4-F1
#
_cell.length_a   1.000
_cell.length_b   1.000
_cell.length_c   1.000
_cell.angle_alpha   90.00
_cell.angle_beta   90.00
_cell.angle_gamma   90.00
#
_symmetry.space_group_name_H-M   'P 1'
#
loop_
_entity.id
_entity.type
_entity.pdbx_description
1 polymer ?
#
loop_
_entity_poly.entity_id
_entity_poly.type
_entity_poly.pdbx_seq_one_letter_code
_entity_poly.pdbx_strand_id
1 'polypeptide(L)'
;MMTACLTRCVVCCLGAIALASIASAQTRYTTIVIDPGHGGFDRGGIPGQRVLEKNMTLDVSLRLKPILEKAGYRVIMTRSTDIFVPLGTRVAIANSNPNAIFVCIHFNSASRSGASGIETYFYSTESAPLAASIHSAVVGGAPSENRGVRRRGYFVLRRTTVPAVLVECGFLTNPNEAQYALTTTYRQKLAQEIARGIVNRPVLAARTAVTNRSSNVDVGLQPFLDQRFVRESKAQHHRRHKTSTKKKSSSSEKKEVSSGEQ
;
A
#
# COMPACT_ATOMS: atom_id res chain seq x y z
N MET A 1 -31.17 -74.38 54.13
CA MET A 1 -30.21 -73.70 55.03
C MET A 1 -29.14 -73.06 54.16
N MET A 2 -29.01 -71.73 54.23
CA MET A 2 -27.79 -70.89 54.21
C MET A 2 -26.64 -71.33 53.26
N THR A 3 -26.10 -70.52 52.34
CA THR A 3 -25.46 -69.19 52.54
C THR A 3 -25.11 -68.54 51.19
N ALA A 4 -25.04 -67.21 51.17
CA ALA A 4 -24.73 -66.34 50.03
C ALA A 4 -23.23 -66.29 49.64
N CYS A 5 -22.93 -65.86 48.41
CA CYS A 5 -21.77 -64.99 48.16
C CYS A 5 -21.97 -64.20 46.85
N LEU A 6 -22.05 -62.87 46.98
CA LEU A 6 -22.03 -61.89 45.90
C LEU A 6 -20.62 -61.82 45.27
N THR A 7 -20.54 -61.81 43.95
CA THR A 7 -19.39 -61.20 43.26
C THR A 7 -19.87 -60.27 42.17
N ARG A 8 -19.71 -58.97 42.43
CA ARG A 8 -19.87 -57.86 41.48
C ARG A 8 -18.77 -57.96 40.43
N CYS A 9 -19.13 -57.93 39.15
CA CYS A 9 -18.18 -57.58 38.09
C CYS A 9 -18.69 -56.31 37.43
N VAL A 10 -18.31 -55.16 38.00
CA VAL A 10 -18.43 -53.86 37.34
C VAL A 10 -17.29 -53.80 36.33
N VAL A 11 -17.58 -54.09 35.07
CA VAL A 11 -16.65 -53.80 33.99
C VAL A 11 -16.66 -52.29 33.79
N CYS A 12 -15.55 -51.69 34.19
CA CYS A 12 -15.25 -50.27 34.09
C CYS A 12 -15.10 -49.93 32.60
N CYS A 13 -16.16 -49.44 31.95
CA CYS A 13 -16.07 -48.79 30.65
C CYS A 13 -15.39 -47.42 30.84
N LEU A 14 -14.06 -47.42 30.86
CA LEU A 14 -13.26 -46.21 30.72
C LEU A 14 -13.45 -45.69 29.30
N GLY A 15 -14.43 -44.79 29.14
CA GLY A 15 -14.60 -44.00 27.93
C GLY A 15 -13.35 -43.17 27.68
N ALA A 16 -12.59 -43.52 26.65
CA ALA A 16 -11.54 -42.67 26.11
C ALA A 16 -12.22 -41.42 25.52
N ILE A 17 -12.25 -40.34 26.28
CA ILE A 17 -12.61 -39.01 25.77
C ILE A 17 -11.46 -38.60 24.85
N ALA A 18 -11.63 -38.81 23.54
CA ALA A 18 -10.77 -38.23 22.54
C ALA A 18 -10.91 -36.70 22.62
N LEU A 19 -9.93 -36.04 23.23
CA LEU A 19 -9.74 -34.60 23.11
C LEU A 19 -9.38 -34.29 21.66
N ALA A 20 -10.40 -34.16 20.81
CA ALA A 20 -10.24 -33.55 19.50
C ALA A 20 -9.73 -32.13 19.73
N SER A 21 -8.43 -31.92 19.48
CA SER A 21 -7.88 -30.57 19.38
C SER A 21 -8.59 -29.88 18.23
N ILE A 22 -9.52 -28.99 18.53
CA ILE A 22 -10.04 -28.04 17.56
C ILE A 22 -8.90 -27.06 17.31
N ALA A 23 -7.96 -27.48 16.46
CA ALA A 23 -7.04 -26.54 15.85
C ALA A 23 -7.92 -25.53 15.10
N SER A 24 -7.99 -24.30 15.62
CA SER A 24 -8.55 -23.16 14.90
C SER A 24 -8.03 -23.22 13.47
N ALA A 25 -8.91 -23.51 12.51
CA ALA A 25 -8.57 -23.54 11.10
C ALA A 25 -8.17 -22.13 10.71
N GLN A 26 -6.88 -21.85 10.83
CA GLN A 26 -6.33 -20.55 10.58
C GLN A 26 -6.50 -20.28 9.09
N THR A 27 -7.44 -19.40 8.73
CA THR A 27 -7.79 -19.15 7.33
C THR A 27 -6.61 -18.49 6.63
N ARG A 28 -5.77 -19.31 5.99
CA ARG A 28 -4.68 -18.82 5.14
C ARG A 28 -5.29 -18.47 3.79
N TYR A 29 -5.21 -17.20 3.40
CA TYR A 29 -5.49 -16.80 2.02
C TYR A 29 -4.63 -17.64 1.08
N THR A 30 -5.26 -18.33 0.14
CA THR A 30 -4.57 -19.22 -0.83
C THR A 30 -4.27 -18.52 -2.15
N THR A 31 -4.85 -17.33 -2.36
CA THR A 31 -4.67 -16.54 -3.58
C THR A 31 -3.96 -15.22 -3.27
N ILE A 32 -3.07 -14.81 -4.14
CA ILE A 32 -2.48 -13.47 -4.14
C ILE A 32 -2.86 -12.79 -5.45
N VAL A 33 -3.52 -11.64 -5.36
CA VAL A 33 -3.72 -10.75 -6.52
C VAL A 33 -2.62 -9.70 -6.47
N ILE A 34 -1.73 -9.75 -7.46
CA ILE A 34 -0.66 -8.77 -7.63
C ILE A 34 -1.14 -7.71 -8.62
N ASP A 35 -1.02 -6.45 -8.23
CA ASP A 35 -1.38 -5.30 -9.04
C ASP A 35 -0.16 -4.45 -9.37
N PRO A 36 0.45 -4.62 -10.55
CA PRO A 36 1.49 -3.71 -11.01
C PRO A 36 0.86 -2.36 -11.36
N GLY A 37 1.20 -1.32 -10.60
CA GLY A 37 0.68 0.03 -10.79
C GLY A 37 0.86 0.55 -12.22
N HIS A 38 -0.02 1.45 -12.66
CA HIS A 38 0.03 2.10 -13.98
C HIS A 38 -0.05 1.11 -15.17
N GLY A 39 0.49 1.48 -16.34
CA GLY A 39 0.56 0.64 -17.54
C GLY A 39 -0.06 1.30 -18.78
N GLY A 40 0.38 0.91 -19.97
CA GLY A 40 -0.08 1.48 -21.23
C GLY A 40 0.25 2.97 -21.32
N PHE A 41 -0.77 3.80 -21.56
CA PHE A 41 -0.61 5.26 -21.64
C PHE A 41 -0.25 5.90 -20.29
N ASP A 42 -0.61 5.25 -19.18
CA ASP A 42 -0.27 5.73 -17.85
C ASP A 42 1.16 5.30 -17.52
N ARG A 43 2.09 6.26 -17.58
CA ARG A 43 3.51 6.06 -17.33
C ARG A 43 3.84 5.93 -15.83
N GLY A 44 2.97 6.45 -14.97
CA GLY A 44 3.25 6.74 -13.56
C GLY A 44 4.26 7.88 -13.34
N GLY A 45 4.46 8.23 -12.07
CA GLY A 45 5.30 9.34 -11.64
C GLY A 45 4.79 10.75 -11.99
N ILE A 46 5.71 11.71 -12.02
CA ILE A 46 5.46 13.16 -12.25
C ILE A 46 6.23 13.70 -13.47
N PRO A 47 5.90 14.91 -13.98
CA PRO A 47 6.69 15.56 -15.04
C PRO A 47 8.18 15.66 -14.68
N GLY A 48 9.05 15.39 -15.66
CA GLY A 48 10.50 15.39 -15.49
C GLY A 48 11.10 14.09 -14.92
N GLN A 49 10.26 13.15 -14.45
CA GLN A 49 10.73 11.83 -14.05
C GLN A 49 11.26 11.03 -15.25
N ARG A 50 12.50 10.55 -15.14
CA ARG A 50 13.19 9.82 -16.22
C ARG A 50 12.78 8.36 -16.29
N VAL A 51 12.63 7.70 -15.14
CA VAL A 51 12.27 6.28 -15.07
C VAL A 51 10.77 6.12 -15.17
N LEU A 52 10.32 5.25 -16.08
CA LEU A 52 8.90 4.91 -16.21
C LEU A 52 8.50 3.98 -15.08
N GLU A 53 7.65 4.47 -14.17
CA GLU A 53 7.19 3.70 -13.03
C GLU A 53 6.51 2.41 -13.47
N LYS A 54 5.64 2.48 -14.49
CA LYS A 54 4.92 1.33 -15.06
C LYS A 54 5.82 0.14 -15.44
N ASN A 55 7.07 0.41 -15.83
CA ASN A 55 8.02 -0.63 -16.22
C ASN A 55 8.63 -1.30 -14.98
N MET A 56 8.96 -0.49 -13.97
CA MET A 56 9.56 -1.00 -12.73
C MET A 56 8.53 -1.80 -11.92
N THR A 57 7.29 -1.33 -11.84
CA THR A 57 6.20 -2.05 -11.16
C THR A 57 5.88 -3.37 -11.86
N LEU A 58 5.87 -3.39 -13.19
CA LEU A 58 5.66 -4.62 -13.97
C LEU A 58 6.79 -5.63 -13.73
N ASP A 59 8.05 -5.21 -13.86
CA ASP A 59 9.19 -6.13 -13.70
C ASP A 59 9.28 -6.71 -12.28
N VAL A 60 9.10 -5.90 -11.24
CA VAL A 60 9.05 -6.40 -9.84
C VAL A 60 7.92 -7.40 -9.67
N SER A 61 6.74 -7.11 -10.22
CA SER A 61 5.57 -7.99 -10.09
C SER A 61 5.73 -9.30 -10.85
N LEU A 62 6.34 -9.29 -12.03
CA LEU A 62 6.66 -10.48 -12.81
C LEU A 62 7.70 -11.37 -12.10
N ARG A 63 8.64 -10.79 -11.35
CA ARG A 63 9.57 -11.54 -10.49
C ARG A 63 8.91 -12.09 -9.24
N LEU A 64 7.97 -11.35 -8.67
CA LEU A 64 7.23 -11.74 -7.47
C LEU A 64 6.35 -12.96 -7.71
N LYS A 65 5.67 -13.02 -8.86
CA LYS A 65 4.76 -14.11 -9.25
C LYS A 65 5.36 -15.51 -9.07
N PRO A 66 6.48 -15.90 -9.71
CA PRO A 66 7.02 -17.26 -9.57
C PRO A 66 7.52 -17.57 -8.15
N ILE A 67 7.94 -16.57 -7.37
CA ILE A 67 8.35 -16.78 -5.97
C ILE A 67 7.14 -17.20 -5.13
N LEU A 68 6.00 -16.53 -5.31
CA LEU A 68 4.77 -16.83 -4.59
C LEU A 68 4.11 -18.12 -5.09
N GLU A 69 4.16 -18.41 -6.39
CA GLU A 69 3.69 -19.70 -6.94
C GLU A 69 4.49 -20.87 -6.36
N LYS A 70 5.82 -20.75 -6.29
CA LYS A 70 6.69 -21.74 -5.64
C LYS A 70 6.39 -21.90 -4.15
N ALA A 71 5.88 -20.86 -3.49
CA ALA A 71 5.43 -20.91 -2.10
C ALA A 71 4.01 -21.49 -1.92
N GLY A 72 3.39 -22.00 -2.99
CA GLY A 72 2.10 -22.68 -2.94
C GLY A 72 0.87 -21.78 -3.10
N TYR A 73 1.05 -20.52 -3.47
CA TYR A 73 -0.07 -19.60 -3.73
C TYR A 73 -0.55 -19.66 -5.17
N ARG A 74 -1.86 -19.54 -5.37
CA ARG A 74 -2.40 -19.15 -6.68
C ARG A 74 -2.15 -17.65 -6.89
N VAL A 75 -1.48 -17.28 -7.98
CA VAL A 75 -1.17 -15.87 -8.26
C VAL A 75 -1.94 -15.35 -9.47
N ILE A 76 -2.73 -14.30 -9.24
CA ILE A 76 -3.44 -13.55 -10.28
C ILE A 76 -2.75 -12.21 -10.47
N MET A 77 -2.52 -11.81 -11.71
CA MET A 77 -1.97 -10.50 -12.04
C MET A 77 -3.08 -9.61 -12.61
N THR A 78 -3.19 -8.35 -12.18
CA THR A 78 -4.12 -7.41 -12.84
C THR A 78 -3.65 -7.08 -14.27
N ARG A 79 -2.34 -7.09 -14.50
CA ARG A 79 -1.70 -7.07 -15.82
C ARG A 79 -0.37 -7.84 -15.79
N SER A 80 -0.03 -8.51 -16.88
CA SER A 80 1.27 -9.18 -17.10
C SER A 80 2.08 -8.57 -18.23
N THR A 81 1.54 -7.56 -18.90
CA THR A 81 2.17 -6.81 -20.00
C THR A 81 1.97 -5.30 -19.79
N ASP A 82 2.52 -4.48 -20.68
CA ASP A 82 2.38 -3.02 -20.65
C ASP A 82 1.02 -2.55 -21.19
N ILE A 83 -0.04 -2.86 -20.44
CA ILE A 83 -1.41 -2.42 -20.73
C ILE A 83 -1.95 -1.55 -19.60
N PHE A 84 -2.81 -0.60 -19.95
CA PHE A 84 -3.55 0.16 -18.96
C PHE A 84 -4.71 -0.67 -18.42
N VAL A 85 -4.80 -0.81 -17.10
CA VAL A 85 -5.95 -1.42 -16.41
C VAL A 85 -6.64 -0.36 -15.56
N PRO A 86 -7.93 -0.05 -15.78
CA PRO A 86 -8.66 0.91 -14.97
C PRO A 86 -8.72 0.50 -13.49
N LEU A 87 -8.72 1.48 -12.58
CA LEU A 87 -8.72 1.21 -11.12
C LEU A 87 -9.92 0.34 -10.69
N GLY A 88 -11.10 0.56 -11.28
CA GLY A 88 -12.29 -0.26 -11.02
C GLY A 88 -12.09 -1.73 -11.41
N THR A 89 -11.43 -1.98 -12.55
CA THR A 89 -11.11 -3.32 -13.03
C THR A 89 -10.12 -4.03 -12.11
N ARG A 90 -9.08 -3.33 -11.64
CA ARG A 90 -8.11 -3.87 -10.65
C ARG A 90 -8.82 -4.36 -9.39
N VAL A 91 -9.72 -3.54 -8.87
CA VAL A 91 -10.55 -3.86 -7.70
C VAL A 91 -11.51 -5.02 -7.98
N ALA A 92 -12.15 -5.05 -9.15
CA ALA A 92 -13.07 -6.14 -9.52
C ALA A 92 -12.34 -7.50 -9.60
N ILE A 93 -11.11 -7.52 -10.14
CA ILE A 93 -10.25 -8.71 -10.14
C ILE A 93 -9.98 -9.17 -8.70
N ALA A 94 -9.63 -8.25 -7.80
CA ALA A 94 -9.41 -8.60 -6.39
C ALA A 94 -10.68 -9.16 -5.72
N ASN A 95 -11.80 -8.46 -5.87
CA ASN A 95 -13.05 -8.78 -5.17
C ASN A 95 -13.74 -10.05 -5.70
N SER A 96 -13.46 -10.45 -6.94
CA SER A 96 -13.93 -11.75 -7.47
C SER A 96 -13.22 -12.96 -6.85
N ASN A 97 -12.23 -12.74 -5.98
CA ASN A 97 -11.44 -13.79 -5.32
C ASN A 97 -11.51 -13.63 -3.79
N PRO A 98 -12.56 -14.14 -3.12
CA PRO A 98 -12.80 -13.89 -1.70
C PRO A 98 -11.73 -14.48 -0.75
N ASN A 99 -10.99 -15.51 -1.19
CA ASN A 99 -9.87 -16.09 -0.43
C ASN A 99 -8.51 -15.55 -0.89
N ALA A 100 -8.45 -14.27 -1.28
CA ALA A 100 -7.23 -13.61 -1.72
C ALA A 100 -6.73 -12.55 -0.73
N ILE A 101 -5.48 -12.14 -0.92
CA ILE A 101 -5.02 -10.79 -0.57
C ILE A 101 -4.66 -10.03 -1.84
N PHE A 102 -4.72 -8.71 -1.77
CA PHE A 102 -4.36 -7.79 -2.86
C PHE A 102 -3.09 -7.02 -2.52
N VAL A 103 -2.09 -7.09 -3.40
CA VAL A 103 -0.77 -6.46 -3.22
C VAL A 103 -0.47 -5.61 -4.44
N CYS A 104 -0.54 -4.30 -4.28
CA CYS A 104 -0.27 -3.29 -5.29
C CYS A 104 1.19 -2.82 -5.20
N ILE A 105 1.89 -2.82 -6.33
CA ILE A 105 3.31 -2.47 -6.41
C ILE A 105 3.46 -1.14 -7.14
N HIS A 106 4.08 -0.17 -6.48
CA HIS A 106 4.34 1.18 -6.98
C HIS A 106 5.78 1.62 -6.66
N PHE A 107 6.18 2.72 -7.26
CA PHE A 107 7.31 3.51 -6.80
C PHE A 107 6.89 4.97 -6.69
N ASN A 108 7.29 5.61 -5.61
CA ASN A 108 6.85 6.94 -5.28
C ASN A 108 7.52 7.99 -6.18
N SER A 109 7.02 9.22 -6.10
CA SER A 109 7.58 10.40 -6.73
C SER A 109 7.32 11.63 -5.87
N ALA A 110 8.23 12.60 -5.93
CA ALA A 110 8.07 13.88 -5.24
C ALA A 110 8.72 15.01 -6.03
N SER A 111 8.19 16.22 -5.92
CA SER A 111 8.80 17.42 -6.52
C SER A 111 10.19 17.70 -5.96
N ARG A 112 10.43 17.37 -4.69
CA ARG A 112 11.75 17.42 -4.06
C ARG A 112 12.52 16.16 -4.43
N SER A 113 13.55 16.29 -5.27
CA SER A 113 14.41 15.18 -5.72
C SER A 113 15.12 14.45 -4.57
N GLY A 114 15.33 15.11 -3.42
CA GLY A 114 15.91 14.47 -2.23
C GLY A 114 14.92 13.69 -1.36
N ALA A 115 13.66 13.48 -1.77
CA ALA A 115 12.78 12.54 -1.09
C ALA A 115 13.23 11.11 -1.40
N SER A 116 13.32 10.26 -0.39
CA SER A 116 13.72 8.87 -0.52
C SER A 116 13.04 7.99 0.51
N GLY A 117 12.98 6.68 0.25
CA GLY A 117 12.60 5.66 1.21
C GLY A 117 11.38 4.83 0.81
N ILE A 118 11.15 3.76 1.57
CA ILE A 118 10.04 2.82 1.39
C ILE A 118 8.82 3.28 2.19
N GLU A 119 7.66 3.28 1.56
CA GLU A 119 6.36 3.48 2.23
C GLU A 119 5.46 2.27 1.96
N THR A 120 4.57 1.97 2.90
CA THR A 120 3.56 0.93 2.69
C THR A 120 2.21 1.41 3.21
N TYR A 121 1.19 1.20 2.38
CA TYR A 121 -0.12 1.76 2.57
C TYR A 121 -1.18 0.69 2.69
N PHE A 122 -2.16 0.95 3.56
CA PHE A 122 -3.32 0.09 3.77
C PHE A 122 -4.56 0.95 4.01
N TYR A 123 -5.75 0.35 3.99
CA TYR A 123 -6.99 1.07 4.32
C TYR A 123 -7.80 0.41 5.44
N SER A 124 -8.06 -0.90 5.36
CA SER A 124 -8.80 -1.64 6.40
C SER A 124 -7.89 -2.05 7.56
N THR A 125 -8.44 -2.14 8.76
CA THR A 125 -7.71 -2.62 9.94
C THR A 125 -7.18 -4.04 9.76
N GLU A 126 -7.93 -4.90 9.05
CA GLU A 126 -7.52 -6.24 8.66
C GLU A 126 -6.25 -6.27 7.79
N SER A 127 -6.01 -5.21 7.00
CA SER A 127 -4.82 -5.11 6.13
C SER A 127 -3.57 -4.67 6.88
N ALA A 128 -3.70 -4.11 8.09
CA ALA A 128 -2.56 -3.50 8.81
C ALA A 128 -1.44 -4.51 9.14
N PRO A 129 -1.71 -5.73 9.64
CA PRO A 129 -0.66 -6.70 9.92
C PRO A 129 0.06 -7.19 8.65
N LEU A 130 -0.67 -7.35 7.55
CA LEU A 130 -0.08 -7.68 6.25
C LEU A 130 0.84 -6.55 5.77
N ALA A 131 0.38 -5.30 5.85
CA ALA A 131 1.17 -4.13 5.48
C ALA A 131 2.44 -4.01 6.32
N ALA A 132 2.35 -4.23 7.64
CA ALA A 132 3.49 -4.22 8.54
C ALA A 132 4.51 -5.32 8.22
N SER A 133 4.04 -6.54 7.95
CA SER A 133 4.90 -7.67 7.59
C SER A 133 5.66 -7.42 6.27
N ILE A 134 4.95 -6.96 5.23
CA ILE A 134 5.56 -6.62 3.93
C ILE A 134 6.57 -5.49 4.11
N HIS A 135 6.19 -4.42 4.80
CA HIS A 135 7.03 -3.25 4.99
C HIS A 135 8.34 -3.59 5.73
N SER A 136 8.23 -4.31 6.85
CA SER A 136 9.40 -4.75 7.62
C SER A 136 10.35 -5.61 6.79
N ALA A 137 9.81 -6.45 5.90
CA ALA A 137 10.64 -7.27 5.04
C ALA A 137 11.37 -6.43 3.98
N VAL A 138 10.66 -5.54 3.29
CA VAL A 138 11.20 -4.69 2.22
C VAL A 138 12.26 -3.73 2.76
N VAL A 139 11.99 -3.03 3.87
CA VAL A 139 12.96 -2.12 4.51
C VAL A 139 14.22 -2.87 4.95
N GLY A 140 14.10 -4.10 5.44
CA GLY A 140 15.27 -4.90 5.85
C GLY A 140 16.16 -5.35 4.69
N GLY A 141 15.69 -5.25 3.44
CA GLY A 141 16.45 -5.68 2.25
C GLY A 141 16.76 -4.57 1.24
N ALA A 142 16.16 -3.39 1.36
CA ALA A 142 16.39 -2.25 0.48
C ALA A 142 17.40 -1.26 1.10
N PRO A 143 18.31 -0.67 0.31
CA PRO A 143 19.21 0.40 0.78
C PRO A 143 18.48 1.75 0.81
N SER A 144 17.29 1.78 1.42
CA SER A 144 16.33 2.88 1.38
C SER A 144 15.83 3.19 2.79
N GLU A 145 15.52 4.47 3.04
CA GLU A 145 15.00 4.92 4.34
C GLU A 145 13.66 4.23 4.70
N ASN A 146 13.45 3.98 5.98
CA ASN A 146 12.16 3.54 6.50
C ASN A 146 11.22 4.75 6.68
N ARG A 147 10.13 4.83 5.90
CA ARG A 147 9.13 5.90 6.01
C ARG A 147 7.80 5.44 6.62
N GLY A 148 7.76 4.18 7.03
CA GLY A 148 6.70 3.58 7.82
C GLY A 148 5.50 3.07 7.02
N VAL A 149 4.57 2.53 7.80
CA VAL A 149 3.29 1.98 7.35
C VAL A 149 2.19 2.98 7.66
N ARG A 150 1.34 3.33 6.68
CA ARG A 150 0.36 4.41 6.82
C ARG A 150 -0.99 4.01 6.29
N ARG A 151 -2.06 4.42 6.98
CA ARG A 151 -3.41 4.29 6.44
C ARG A 151 -3.66 5.37 5.38
N ARG A 152 -4.09 4.99 4.18
CA ARG A 152 -4.45 5.92 3.08
C ARG A 152 -5.69 5.45 2.33
N GLY A 153 -6.49 6.42 1.90
CA GLY A 153 -7.75 6.19 1.20
C GLY A 153 -7.61 5.99 -0.31
N TYR A 154 -6.50 5.44 -0.82
CA TYR A 154 -6.32 5.17 -2.25
C TYR A 154 -7.46 4.29 -2.77
N PHE A 155 -7.92 4.55 -3.99
CA PHE A 155 -9.11 3.89 -4.54
C PHE A 155 -9.01 2.37 -4.50
N VAL A 156 -7.88 1.81 -4.94
CA VAL A 156 -7.61 0.36 -4.95
C VAL A 156 -7.57 -0.24 -3.56
N LEU A 157 -7.21 0.52 -2.51
CA LEU A 157 -7.22 0.03 -1.13
C LEU A 157 -8.61 0.15 -0.50
N ARG A 158 -9.31 1.25 -0.76
CA ARG A 158 -10.61 1.56 -0.16
C ARG A 158 -11.75 0.74 -0.74
N ARG A 159 -11.66 0.32 -2.00
CA ARG A 159 -12.71 -0.39 -2.73
C ARG A 159 -12.50 -1.90 -2.82
N THR A 160 -11.33 -2.39 -2.41
CA THR A 160 -11.05 -3.82 -2.33
C THR A 160 -11.63 -4.39 -1.03
N THR A 161 -12.32 -5.52 -1.11
CA THR A 161 -13.02 -6.16 0.02
C THR A 161 -12.17 -7.21 0.73
N VAL A 162 -11.13 -7.71 0.07
CA VAL A 162 -10.08 -8.54 0.68
C VAL A 162 -8.98 -7.66 1.30
N PRO A 163 -8.08 -8.19 2.16
CA PRO A 163 -6.95 -7.42 2.64
C PRO A 163 -6.12 -6.85 1.49
N ALA A 164 -5.82 -5.56 1.54
CA ALA A 164 -5.23 -4.81 0.45
C ALA A 164 -4.09 -3.92 0.94
N VAL A 165 -2.94 -4.03 0.28
CA VAL A 165 -1.71 -3.29 0.58
C VAL A 165 -1.15 -2.67 -0.69
N LEU A 166 -0.63 -1.44 -0.60
CA LEU A 166 0.15 -0.80 -1.65
C LEU A 166 1.56 -0.54 -1.14
N VAL A 167 2.57 -0.97 -1.87
CA VAL A 167 3.99 -0.84 -1.51
C VAL A 167 4.62 0.19 -2.44
N GLU A 168 5.19 1.24 -1.87
CA GLU A 168 6.05 2.19 -2.58
C GLU A 168 7.51 1.77 -2.43
N CYS A 169 8.11 1.29 -3.51
CA CYS A 169 9.43 0.65 -3.50
C CYS A 169 10.63 1.62 -3.57
N GLY A 170 10.41 2.90 -3.22
CA GLY A 170 11.37 4.00 -3.34
C GLY A 170 10.88 5.11 -4.27
N PHE A 171 11.57 6.25 -4.33
CA PHE A 171 11.21 7.43 -5.10
C PHE A 171 11.97 7.50 -6.44
N LEU A 172 11.28 7.36 -7.57
CA LEU A 172 11.93 7.41 -8.90
C LEU A 172 12.41 8.81 -9.31
N THR A 173 12.00 9.84 -8.55
CA THR A 173 12.52 11.21 -8.67
C THR A 173 13.84 11.40 -7.94
N ASN A 174 14.20 10.49 -7.03
CA ASN A 174 15.49 10.48 -6.36
C ASN A 174 16.54 9.83 -7.26
N PRO A 175 17.65 10.49 -7.60
CA PRO A 175 18.66 9.92 -8.47
C PRO A 175 19.20 8.57 -7.98
N ASN A 176 19.44 8.42 -6.68
CA ASN A 176 19.99 7.19 -6.11
C ASN A 176 18.96 6.05 -6.17
N GLU A 177 17.73 6.28 -5.74
CA GLU A 177 16.70 5.24 -5.78
C GLU A 177 16.26 4.90 -7.20
N ALA A 178 16.28 5.87 -8.13
CA ALA A 178 16.10 5.61 -9.55
C ALA A 178 17.20 4.69 -10.11
N GLN A 179 18.46 4.90 -9.74
CA GLN A 179 19.55 3.99 -10.12
C GLN A 179 19.33 2.59 -9.54
N TYR A 180 18.93 2.47 -8.28
CA TYR A 180 18.58 1.17 -7.69
C TYR A 180 17.48 0.49 -8.50
N ALA A 181 16.37 1.19 -8.75
CA ALA A 181 15.21 0.69 -9.50
C ALA A 181 15.60 0.18 -10.90
N LEU A 182 16.58 0.80 -11.56
CA LEU A 182 17.09 0.37 -12.87
C LEU A 182 17.91 -0.92 -12.84
N THR A 183 18.42 -1.35 -11.68
CA THR A 183 19.16 -2.61 -11.57
C THR A 183 18.23 -3.82 -11.45
N THR A 184 18.56 -4.88 -12.20
CA THR A 184 17.87 -6.18 -12.10
C THR A 184 17.96 -6.78 -10.69
N THR A 185 19.12 -6.65 -10.05
CA THR A 185 19.36 -7.18 -8.69
C THR A 185 18.45 -6.54 -7.66
N TYR A 186 18.25 -5.22 -7.69
CA TYR A 186 17.36 -4.55 -6.75
C TYR A 186 15.89 -4.94 -6.98
N ARG A 187 15.43 -4.98 -8.23
CA ARG A 187 14.05 -5.42 -8.53
C ARG A 187 13.81 -6.87 -8.11
N GLN A 188 14.81 -7.74 -8.26
CA GLN A 188 14.76 -9.11 -7.75
C GLN A 188 14.71 -9.16 -6.22
N LYS A 189 15.51 -8.33 -5.54
CA LYS A 189 15.52 -8.21 -4.09
C LYS A 189 14.16 -7.74 -3.57
N LEU A 190 13.58 -6.68 -4.14
CA LEU A 190 12.23 -6.21 -3.80
C LEU A 190 11.20 -7.33 -3.90
N ALA A 191 11.19 -8.10 -5.00
CA ALA A 191 10.29 -9.23 -5.16
C ALA A 191 10.48 -10.31 -4.08
N GLN A 192 11.72 -10.64 -3.73
CA GLN A 192 12.03 -11.59 -2.65
C GLN A 192 11.53 -11.09 -1.29
N GLU A 193 11.74 -9.80 -0.98
CA GLU A 193 11.34 -9.23 0.30
C GLU A 193 9.83 -9.08 0.43
N ILE A 194 9.14 -8.67 -0.64
CA ILE A 194 7.67 -8.65 -0.67
C ILE A 194 7.13 -10.06 -0.46
N ALA A 195 7.68 -11.07 -1.16
CA ALA A 195 7.28 -12.46 -0.96
C ALA A 195 7.52 -12.93 0.48
N ARG A 196 8.68 -12.62 1.06
CA ARG A 196 9.01 -12.95 2.46
C ARG A 196 7.99 -12.35 3.42
N GLY A 197 7.64 -11.07 3.26
CA GLY A 197 6.64 -10.41 4.07
C GLY A 197 5.23 -10.99 3.91
N ILE A 198 4.86 -11.42 2.71
CA ILE A 198 3.58 -12.12 2.46
C ILE A 198 3.58 -13.49 3.14
N VAL A 199 4.62 -14.30 2.94
CA VAL A 199 4.71 -15.68 3.43
C VAL A 199 4.76 -15.73 4.96
N ASN A 200 5.54 -14.83 5.57
CA ASN A 200 5.76 -14.80 7.02
C ASN A 200 4.76 -13.93 7.78
N ARG A 201 3.71 -13.45 7.11
CA ARG A 201 2.71 -12.59 7.75
C ARG A 201 2.09 -13.30 8.97
N PRO A 202 1.85 -12.58 10.07
CA PRO A 202 1.05 -13.11 11.15
C PRO A 202 -0.33 -13.39 10.57
N VAL A 203 -0.78 -14.65 10.64
CA VAL A 203 -2.15 -14.94 10.27
C VAL A 203 -3.01 -14.42 11.43
N LEU A 204 -3.95 -13.54 11.14
CA LEU A 204 -4.92 -13.10 12.15
C LEU A 204 -5.75 -14.32 12.53
N ALA A 205 -5.77 -14.66 13.82
CA ALA A 205 -6.72 -15.65 14.34
C ALA A 205 -8.10 -15.25 13.82
N ALA A 206 -8.78 -16.18 13.12
CA ALA A 206 -10.17 -15.99 12.73
C ALA A 206 -10.91 -15.46 13.96
N ARG A 207 -11.63 -14.34 13.81
CA ARG A 207 -12.32 -13.62 14.89
C ARG A 207 -13.23 -14.61 15.63
N THR A 208 -12.69 -15.28 16.63
CA THR A 208 -13.48 -15.99 17.62
C THR A 208 -14.15 -14.88 18.41
N ALA A 209 -15.44 -15.06 18.68
CA ALA A 209 -16.33 -14.08 19.29
C ALA A 209 -15.62 -13.22 20.35
N VAL A 210 -15.87 -11.92 20.24
CA VAL A 210 -15.49 -10.84 21.17
C VAL A 210 -15.13 -11.35 22.56
N THR A 211 -13.85 -11.32 22.92
CA THR A 211 -13.45 -11.13 24.31
C THR A 211 -12.40 -10.03 24.35
N ASN A 212 -12.71 -8.96 25.11
CA ASN A 212 -11.80 -7.85 25.37
C ASN A 212 -10.56 -8.37 26.10
N ARG A 213 -9.46 -8.57 25.37
CA ARG A 213 -8.12 -8.46 25.96
C ARG A 213 -7.26 -7.58 25.06
N SER A 214 -6.91 -6.43 25.60
CA SER A 214 -5.94 -5.49 25.06
C SER A 214 -4.59 -6.18 24.99
N SER A 215 -4.16 -6.63 23.81
CA SER A 215 -2.74 -6.88 23.55
C SER A 215 -2.18 -5.64 22.87
N ASN A 216 -1.41 -4.87 23.63
CA ASN A 216 -0.55 -3.81 23.10
C ASN A 216 0.50 -4.44 22.20
N VAL A 217 0.19 -4.56 20.90
CA VAL A 217 1.21 -4.67 19.87
C VAL A 217 1.45 -3.25 19.38
N ASP A 218 2.52 -2.63 19.88
CA ASP A 218 2.97 -1.31 19.44
C ASP A 218 3.61 -1.46 18.05
N VAL A 219 2.74 -1.63 17.04
CA VAL A 219 3.11 -1.35 15.65
C VAL A 219 3.14 0.17 15.59
N GLY A 220 4.29 0.78 15.33
CA GLY A 220 4.52 2.23 15.26
C GLY A 220 3.65 2.94 14.21
N LEU A 221 2.35 2.95 14.46
CA LEU A 221 1.29 3.53 13.65
C LEU A 221 1.31 5.02 13.97
N GLN A 222 1.76 5.81 13.01
CA GLN A 222 1.66 7.27 13.10
C GLN A 222 0.19 7.68 13.29
N PRO A 223 -0.09 8.76 14.06
CA PRO A 223 -1.44 9.23 14.32
C PRO A 223 -2.25 9.48 13.04
N PHE A 224 -3.53 9.13 13.13
CA PHE A 224 -4.52 9.22 12.06
C PHE A 224 -4.76 10.67 11.62
N LEU A 225 -4.47 10.99 10.36
CA LEU A 225 -4.94 12.21 9.69
C LEU A 225 -5.97 11.82 8.63
N ASP A 226 -7.23 12.15 8.89
CA ASP A 226 -8.36 11.93 7.98
C ASP A 226 -8.34 12.95 6.84
N GLN A 227 -7.88 12.55 5.65
CA GLN A 227 -7.85 13.41 4.47
C GLN A 227 -9.09 13.29 3.57
N ARG A 228 -10.21 12.75 4.07
CA ARG A 228 -11.48 12.70 3.31
C ARG A 228 -12.01 14.08 2.87
N PHE A 229 -11.44 15.17 3.39
CA PHE A 229 -11.86 16.55 3.11
C PHE A 229 -10.70 17.50 2.79
N VAL A 230 -9.71 17.09 1.99
CA VAL A 230 -8.91 18.11 1.29
C VAL A 230 -9.77 18.70 0.18
N ARG A 231 -10.64 19.66 0.57
CA ARG A 231 -11.31 20.56 -0.35
C ARG A 231 -10.25 21.36 -1.10
N GLU A 232 -10.42 21.47 -2.42
CA GLU A 232 -9.76 22.51 -3.21
C GLU A 232 -9.98 23.87 -2.53
N SER A 233 -8.90 24.47 -2.05
CA SER A 233 -8.89 25.86 -1.59
C SER A 233 -7.42 26.31 -1.61
N LYS A 234 -6.98 27.37 -2.29
CA LYS A 234 -7.70 28.46 -2.96
C LYS A 234 -6.85 28.97 -4.13
N ALA A 235 -7.38 28.84 -5.35
CA ALA A 235 -7.23 29.88 -6.35
C ALA A 235 -8.13 31.06 -5.92
N GLN A 236 -7.65 31.91 -5.01
CA GLN A 236 -8.27 33.20 -4.68
C GLN A 236 -7.39 33.92 -3.66
N HIS A 237 -6.35 34.61 -4.14
CA HIS A 237 -5.80 35.72 -3.36
C HIS A 237 -5.22 36.85 -4.20
N HIS A 238 -5.80 37.18 -5.36
CA HIS A 238 -5.54 38.47 -6.00
C HIS A 238 -6.84 39.07 -6.52
N ARG A 239 -7.53 39.84 -5.65
CA ARG A 239 -8.20 41.08 -6.08
C ARG A 239 -8.70 41.91 -4.89
N ARG A 240 -8.29 43.18 -4.95
CA ARG A 240 -8.83 44.41 -4.32
C ARG A 240 -8.45 44.66 -2.85
N HIS A 241 -8.18 45.89 -2.41
CA HIS A 241 -7.73 47.19 -2.95
C HIS A 241 -7.75 48.14 -1.74
N LYS A 242 -6.93 49.21 -1.75
CA LYS A 242 -7.03 50.53 -1.09
C LYS A 242 -5.64 50.89 -0.52
N THR A 243 -5.08 52.09 -0.67
CA THR A 243 -5.64 53.40 -1.03
C THR A 243 -4.50 54.35 -1.43
N SER A 244 -4.86 55.30 -2.28
CA SER A 244 -4.11 56.44 -2.79
C SER A 244 -3.48 57.35 -1.72
N THR A 245 -2.23 57.76 -1.95
CA THR A 245 -1.67 59.02 -1.45
C THR A 245 -1.70 60.07 -2.57
N LYS A 246 -2.48 61.14 -2.34
CA LYS A 246 -2.52 62.38 -3.12
C LYS A 246 -1.18 63.11 -3.00
N LYS A 247 -0.61 63.56 -4.11
CA LYS A 247 0.23 64.78 -4.17
C LYS A 247 -0.34 65.69 -5.26
N LYS A 248 -0.63 66.93 -4.86
CA LYS A 248 -1.24 67.99 -5.69
C LYS A 248 -0.26 68.53 -6.73
N SER A 249 -0.85 68.97 -7.83
CA SER A 249 -0.32 69.69 -8.98
C SER A 249 0.07 71.14 -8.67
N SER A 250 0.98 71.68 -9.49
CA SER A 250 0.95 73.07 -9.94
C SER A 250 1.37 73.14 -11.41
N SER A 251 0.54 73.84 -12.17
CA SER A 251 0.56 74.08 -13.61
C SER A 251 1.51 75.20 -14.04
N SER A 252 2.02 75.14 -15.26
CA SER A 252 2.19 76.31 -16.13
C SER A 252 2.41 75.90 -17.59
N GLU A 253 1.44 76.30 -18.42
CA GLU A 253 1.47 76.47 -19.88
C GLU A 253 2.79 77.03 -20.44
N LYS A 254 3.22 76.60 -21.66
CA LYS A 254 2.95 77.28 -22.94
C LYS A 254 3.81 76.73 -24.11
N LYS A 255 3.18 76.74 -25.29
CA LYS A 255 3.67 76.95 -26.66
C LYS A 255 4.20 75.75 -27.49
N GLU A 256 3.42 75.50 -28.56
CA GLU A 256 3.82 75.01 -29.87
C GLU A 256 5.10 75.68 -30.40
N VAL A 257 5.89 74.97 -31.21
CA VAL A 257 6.14 75.28 -32.65
C VAL A 257 6.86 74.09 -33.33
N SER A 258 6.39 73.82 -34.54
CA SER A 258 6.89 73.05 -35.68
C SER A 258 8.40 73.07 -35.99
N SER A 259 8.92 71.93 -36.47
CA SER A 259 9.88 71.71 -37.59
C SER A 259 10.64 70.40 -37.28
N GLY A 260 10.78 69.39 -38.13
CA GLY A 260 11.22 69.41 -39.53
C GLY A 260 12.40 68.42 -39.63
N GLU A 261 12.42 67.62 -40.69
CA GLU A 261 13.35 66.52 -40.99
C GLU A 261 14.85 66.88 -40.91
N GLN A 262 15.67 65.95 -40.41
CA GLN A 262 16.77 65.25 -41.10
C GLN A 262 17.60 64.42 -40.11
#